data_AF-A0A8G1VJC8-F1
#
_entry.id   AF-A0A8G1VJC8-F1
#
_cell.length_a   1.000
_cell.length_b   1.000
_cell.length_c   1.000
_cell.angle_alpha   90.00
_cell.angle_beta   90.00
_cell.angle_gamma   90.00
#
_symmetry.space_group_name_H-M   'P 1'
#
loop_
_entity.id
_entity.type
_entity.pdbx_description
1 polymer ?
#
loop_
_entity_poly.entity_id
_entity_poly.type
_entity_poly.pdbx_seq_one_letter_code
_entity_poly.pdbx_strand_id
1 'polypeptide(L)'
;MGADMEAAPVLSTPDDRILEEAAAVPNRSGPVSDEEIAITYDIERTLKEIRQARYKRIALQFPDDMLPDAPRVFQLLSRGLDSTTTTTREGARGQSAETEEEGKDLAESVAQLKVDEAEPAPRLYILADTSYGTCCVDEVAAEHVDADVVVHYGRSCLSPTARLPVIYVFTHKELALEKVVRAFKETYAELDTKVVLAADVTYCDHVPALYEALVKEGYTNLFATEVLHDPSSAIPNRTVPETVRESPESLAEWQLFHISDPPTALLLTLASRVAAIYIYPTDKPGQDVKPLPASTAAALRRRYAILTSLNTAPIFGILVNTLSVKNYLHIVDHVRERIAAAGKKSYLFVVGKLNAAKVANFSEIGGWVVIGCWESSLVDSRDFWKPVITPFELELTLKGDTERVWTGAWQSDFQTVLDQSAAEAENGDASTNDAANGEDEDEMSEPESAPPEFDLRTGRYVSHSRPMRNPAPRVSASGEEGAASSASAGGPSAARALARRAKGDLAMIGGTISPGAEFLRSQRTWKGLGSDFDIQYEEDAKDSTLVVEGRKGIARGYTVGETIERH
;
A
#
# COMPACT_ATOMS: atom_id res chain seq x y z
N MET A 1 -15.94 -6.56 29.95
CA MET A 1 -15.76 -5.28 30.66
C MET A 1 -14.52 -4.65 30.06
N GLY A 2 -14.55 -3.71 29.13
CA GLY A 2 -15.57 -2.71 28.82
C GLY A 2 -14.98 -1.33 29.09
N ALA A 3 -13.98 -0.94 28.32
CA ALA A 3 -13.56 0.45 28.20
C ALA A 3 -13.79 0.80 26.72
N ASP A 4 -15.00 1.25 26.41
CA ASP A 4 -15.23 1.97 25.16
C ASP A 4 -14.38 3.23 25.24
N MET A 5 -13.41 3.36 24.34
CA MET A 5 -12.69 4.62 24.20
C MET A 5 -13.74 5.61 23.67
N GLU A 6 -14.17 6.56 24.49
CA GLU A 6 -15.11 7.64 24.12
C GLU A 6 -14.39 8.95 23.74
N ALA A 7 -13.06 9.00 23.91
CA ALA A 7 -12.22 10.13 23.55
C ALA A 7 -11.00 9.68 22.73
N ALA A 8 -10.57 10.53 21.79
CA ALA A 8 -9.32 10.35 21.06
C ALA A 8 -8.15 10.23 22.07
N PRO A 9 -7.21 9.28 21.87
CA PRO A 9 -6.08 9.12 22.77
C PRO A 9 -5.27 10.42 22.86
N VAL A 10 -4.80 10.75 24.06
CA VAL A 10 -3.97 11.92 24.31
C VAL A 10 -2.72 11.83 23.41
N LEU A 11 -2.58 12.78 22.49
CA LEU A 11 -1.53 12.81 21.44
C LEU A 11 -0.16 13.25 21.97
N SER A 12 -0.07 13.75 23.20
CA SER A 12 1.20 13.94 23.89
C SER A 12 1.57 12.63 24.58
N THR A 13 2.60 11.95 24.09
CA THR A 13 3.34 11.01 24.93
C THR A 13 3.84 11.79 26.15
N PRO A 14 3.45 11.43 27.38
CA PRO A 14 4.21 11.86 28.55
C PRO A 14 5.67 11.50 28.30
N ASP A 15 6.63 12.34 28.69
CA ASP A 15 8.07 12.10 28.49
C ASP A 15 8.53 10.73 29.06
N ASP A 16 7.73 10.15 29.95
CA ASP A 16 7.96 8.86 30.60
C ASP A 16 7.47 7.64 29.79
N ARG A 17 6.77 7.84 28.67
CA ARG A 17 6.38 6.76 27.74
C ARG A 17 7.50 6.55 26.73
N ILE A 18 8.53 5.83 27.17
CA ILE A 18 9.49 5.17 26.28
C ILE A 18 8.66 4.44 25.21
N LEU A 19 8.93 4.73 23.94
CA LEU A 19 8.37 4.01 22.79
C LEU A 19 8.41 2.53 23.14
N GLU A 20 7.24 1.88 23.28
CA GLU A 20 7.22 0.43 23.46
C GLU A 20 8.06 -0.15 22.31
N GLU A 21 9.17 -0.79 22.67
CA GLU A 21 10.07 -1.44 21.72
C GLU A 21 9.19 -2.25 20.76
N ALA A 22 9.31 -1.95 19.46
CA ALA A 22 8.79 -2.85 18.44
C ALA A 22 9.23 -4.26 18.84
N ALA A 23 8.26 -5.19 18.88
CA ALA A 23 8.44 -6.54 19.42
C ALA A 23 9.85 -7.05 19.12
N ALA A 24 10.61 -7.37 20.17
CA ALA A 24 12.02 -7.74 20.05
C ALA A 24 12.22 -8.67 18.85
N VAL A 25 13.04 -8.23 17.88
CA VAL A 25 13.40 -9.08 16.74
C VAL A 25 13.89 -10.39 17.34
N PRO A 26 13.29 -11.55 17.02
CA PRO A 26 13.70 -12.79 17.62
C PRO A 26 15.19 -12.96 17.34
N ASN A 27 16.00 -12.99 18.40
CA ASN A 27 17.44 -13.24 18.31
C ASN A 27 17.61 -14.58 17.57
N ARG A 28 17.94 -14.52 16.28
CA ARG A 28 18.31 -15.72 15.54
C ARG A 28 19.56 -16.29 16.20
N SER A 29 19.45 -17.54 16.58
CA SER A 29 20.45 -18.28 17.33
C SER A 29 21.69 -18.55 16.47
N GLY A 30 22.82 -17.96 16.84
CA GLY A 30 24.16 -18.36 16.39
C GLY A 30 24.67 -17.73 15.09
N PRO A 31 26.00 -17.72 14.87
CA PRO A 31 26.59 -17.25 13.62
C PRO A 31 26.26 -18.21 12.48
N VAL A 32 25.35 -17.79 11.60
CA VAL A 32 25.00 -18.49 10.34
C VAL A 32 26.23 -18.53 9.42
N SER A 33 26.45 -19.61 8.67
CA SER A 33 27.58 -19.72 7.73
C SER A 33 27.35 -18.90 6.44
N ASP A 34 28.41 -18.60 5.67
CA ASP A 34 28.25 -17.90 4.38
C ASP A 34 27.48 -18.76 3.37
N GLU A 35 27.65 -20.08 3.42
CA GLU A 35 26.98 -21.05 2.54
C GLU A 35 25.47 -21.12 2.83
N GLU A 36 25.10 -21.13 4.11
CA GLU A 36 23.70 -21.14 4.54
C GLU A 36 22.98 -19.84 4.16
N ILE A 37 23.64 -18.69 4.26
CA ILE A 37 23.10 -17.41 3.76
C ILE A 37 22.97 -17.45 2.24
N ALA A 38 23.96 -18.02 1.53
CA ALA A 38 23.92 -18.11 0.07
C ALA A 38 22.73 -18.93 -0.44
N ILE A 39 22.42 -20.03 0.25
CA ILE A 39 21.27 -20.89 -0.03
C ILE A 39 19.97 -20.18 0.36
N THR A 40 19.88 -19.67 1.60
CA THR A 40 18.66 -19.05 2.13
C THR A 40 18.21 -17.86 1.28
N TYR A 41 19.14 -17.03 0.84
CA TYR A 41 18.87 -15.82 0.04
C TYR A 41 19.07 -16.03 -1.46
N ASP A 42 19.18 -17.28 -1.93
CA ASP A 42 19.32 -17.67 -3.34
C ASP A 42 20.25 -16.74 -4.15
N ILE A 43 21.47 -16.58 -3.64
CA ILE A 43 22.44 -15.60 -4.14
C ILE A 43 22.87 -15.95 -5.57
N GLU A 44 23.03 -17.23 -5.88
CA GLU A 44 23.47 -17.69 -7.19
C GLU A 44 22.45 -17.38 -8.29
N ARG A 45 21.16 -17.64 -8.05
CA ARG A 45 20.09 -17.28 -8.98
C ARG A 45 20.00 -15.77 -9.14
N THR A 46 20.04 -15.03 -8.03
CA THR A 46 19.99 -13.56 -8.06
C THR A 46 21.11 -12.97 -8.91
N LEU A 47 22.34 -13.47 -8.76
CA LEU A 47 23.49 -13.06 -9.58
C LEU A 47 23.29 -13.39 -11.07
N LYS A 48 22.71 -14.55 -11.38
CA LYS A 48 22.43 -14.95 -12.76
C LYS A 48 21.41 -14.01 -13.40
N GLU A 49 20.31 -13.70 -12.73
CA GLU A 49 19.27 -12.80 -13.22
C GLU A 49 19.80 -11.37 -13.40
N ILE A 50 20.55 -10.84 -12.43
CA ILE A 50 21.17 -9.50 -12.53
C ILE A 50 22.09 -9.41 -13.76
N ARG A 51 22.92 -10.43 -14.01
CA ARG A 51 23.83 -10.45 -15.16
C ARG A 51 23.10 -10.59 -16.49
N GLN A 52 22.09 -11.44 -16.56
CA GLN A 52 21.32 -11.67 -17.79
C GLN A 52 20.59 -10.40 -18.24
N ALA A 53 19.98 -9.68 -17.31
CA ALA A 53 19.28 -8.44 -17.59
C ALA A 53 20.19 -7.20 -17.64
N ARG A 54 21.47 -7.34 -17.28
CA ARG A 54 22.48 -6.26 -17.25
C ARG A 54 22.07 -5.05 -16.39
N TYR A 55 21.46 -5.31 -15.23
CA TYR A 55 21.07 -4.25 -14.30
C TYR A 55 22.32 -3.54 -13.72
N LYS A 56 22.27 -2.21 -13.62
CA LYS A 56 23.40 -1.39 -13.14
C LYS A 56 23.17 -0.86 -11.73
N ARG A 57 21.94 -0.52 -11.37
CA ARG A 57 21.56 -0.04 -10.03
C ARG A 57 20.53 -1.00 -9.45
N ILE A 58 20.90 -1.70 -8.39
CA ILE A 58 20.05 -2.74 -7.79
C ILE A 58 19.70 -2.33 -6.36
N ALA A 59 18.41 -2.21 -6.07
CA ALA A 59 17.92 -2.00 -4.71
C ALA A 59 17.63 -3.36 -4.05
N LEU A 60 18.09 -3.54 -2.82
CA LEU A 60 17.90 -4.74 -2.01
C LEU A 60 16.92 -4.40 -0.89
N GLN A 61 15.74 -5.01 -0.92
CA GLN A 61 14.69 -4.80 0.07
C GLN A 61 14.57 -6.02 0.98
N PHE A 62 14.72 -5.80 2.29
CA PHE A 62 14.59 -6.84 3.31
C PHE A 62 13.43 -6.52 4.25
N PRO A 63 12.72 -7.54 4.77
CA PRO A 63 11.82 -7.36 5.90
C PRO A 63 12.63 -7.09 7.18
N ASP A 64 11.98 -6.45 8.16
CA ASP A 64 12.60 -6.00 9.41
C ASP A 64 13.37 -7.12 10.15
N ASP A 65 12.88 -8.36 10.10
CA ASP A 65 13.49 -9.52 10.75
C ASP A 65 14.73 -10.07 10.04
N MET A 66 14.91 -9.75 8.74
CA MET A 66 16.04 -10.17 7.91
C MET A 66 17.04 -9.06 7.63
N LEU A 67 16.71 -7.81 7.99
CA LEU A 67 17.60 -6.66 7.84
C LEU A 67 18.99 -6.85 8.48
N PRO A 68 19.17 -7.57 9.61
CA PRO A 68 20.48 -7.88 10.16
C PRO A 68 21.41 -8.66 9.21
N ASP A 69 20.86 -9.47 8.30
CA ASP A 69 21.63 -10.28 7.34
C ASP A 69 22.04 -9.46 6.10
N ALA A 70 21.41 -8.29 5.87
CA ALA A 70 21.58 -7.49 4.67
C ALA A 70 23.03 -7.12 4.33
N PRO A 71 23.91 -6.72 5.28
CA PRO A 71 25.31 -6.42 4.98
C PRO A 71 26.07 -7.63 4.43
N ARG A 72 25.73 -8.84 4.88
CA ARG A 72 26.41 -10.08 4.47
C ARG A 72 25.93 -10.55 3.10
N VAL A 73 24.63 -10.48 2.86
CA VAL A 73 24.04 -10.68 1.52
C VAL A 73 24.64 -9.70 0.51
N PHE A 74 24.76 -8.42 0.87
CA PHE A 74 25.42 -7.40 0.05
C PHE A 74 26.86 -7.79 -0.31
N GLN A 75 27.66 -8.26 0.67
CA GLN A 75 29.04 -8.67 0.42
C GLN A 75 29.13 -9.87 -0.53
N LEU A 76 28.26 -10.88 -0.36
CA LEU A 76 28.24 -12.06 -1.23
C LEU A 76 27.85 -11.68 -2.66
N LEU A 77 26.83 -10.83 -2.84
CA LEU A 77 26.43 -10.33 -4.16
C LEU A 77 27.54 -9.50 -4.81
N SER A 78 28.17 -8.57 -4.06
CA SER A 78 29.28 -7.76 -4.58
C SER A 78 30.44 -8.62 -5.06
N ARG A 79 30.89 -9.59 -4.25
CA ARG A 79 31.96 -10.54 -4.63
C ARG A 79 31.57 -11.37 -5.85
N GLY A 80 30.31 -11.81 -5.92
CA GLY A 80 29.78 -12.55 -7.06
C GLY A 80 29.81 -11.74 -8.35
N LEU A 81 29.43 -10.46 -8.30
CA LEU A 81 29.46 -9.56 -9.46
C LEU A 81 30.89 -9.20 -9.90
N ASP A 82 31.82 -9.05 -8.96
CA ASP A 82 33.22 -8.70 -9.25
C ASP A 82 34.01 -9.86 -9.86
N SER A 83 33.85 -11.09 -9.35
CA SER A 83 34.68 -12.26 -9.71
C SER A 83 34.66 -12.66 -11.19
N THR A 84 33.60 -12.31 -11.94
CA THR A 84 33.45 -12.68 -13.35
C THR A 84 34.03 -11.63 -14.32
N THR A 85 34.21 -10.39 -13.85
CA THR A 85 34.87 -9.32 -14.62
C THR A 85 36.37 -9.61 -14.79
N THR A 86 36.95 -10.41 -13.89
CA THR A 86 38.35 -10.82 -13.92
C THR A 86 38.58 -12.05 -14.81
N THR A 87 37.67 -13.03 -14.82
CA THR A 87 37.80 -14.26 -15.63
C THR A 87 37.61 -14.02 -17.13
N THR A 88 36.82 -13.03 -17.53
CA THR A 88 36.75 -12.58 -18.93
C THR A 88 38.02 -11.82 -19.39
N ARG A 89 38.81 -11.26 -18.45
CA ARG A 89 40.11 -10.63 -18.75
C ARG A 89 41.27 -11.62 -18.83
N GLU A 90 41.23 -12.72 -18.09
CA GLU A 90 42.32 -13.72 -18.10
C GLU A 90 42.21 -14.75 -19.23
N GLY A 91 41.02 -15.00 -19.77
CA GLY A 91 40.80 -15.87 -20.93
C GLY A 91 41.37 -15.37 -22.27
N ALA A 92 41.83 -14.12 -22.34
CA ALA A 92 42.44 -13.51 -23.54
C ALA A 92 43.98 -13.43 -23.50
N ARG A 93 44.64 -14.02 -22.48
CA ARG A 93 46.11 -13.93 -22.30
C ARG A 93 46.88 -15.25 -22.41
N GLY A 94 46.25 -16.31 -22.92
CA GLY A 94 46.89 -17.63 -23.01
C GLY A 94 46.69 -18.30 -24.36
N GLN A 95 47.36 -17.82 -25.41
CA GLN A 95 47.98 -18.61 -26.49
C GLN A 95 48.40 -17.71 -27.66
N SER A 96 49.69 -17.41 -27.76
CA SER A 96 50.37 -17.20 -29.04
C SER A 96 51.88 -17.18 -28.81
N ALA A 97 52.49 -18.36 -28.95
CA ALA A 97 53.92 -18.49 -29.22
C ALA A 97 54.12 -18.48 -30.74
N GLU A 98 55.04 -17.63 -31.18
CA GLU A 98 55.87 -17.73 -32.39
C GLU A 98 55.18 -17.86 -33.76
N THR A 99 55.10 -16.75 -34.52
CA THR A 99 55.67 -16.66 -35.88
C THR A 99 55.83 -15.19 -36.31
N GLU A 100 56.94 -14.91 -37.00
CA GLU A 100 57.39 -13.61 -37.48
C GLU A 100 56.69 -13.09 -38.75
N GLU A 101 56.70 -11.76 -38.87
CA GLU A 101 56.67 -10.90 -40.08
C GLU A 101 55.58 -11.11 -41.16
N GLU A 102 54.59 -10.21 -41.18
CA GLU A 102 54.21 -9.33 -42.30
C GLU A 102 52.85 -8.68 -41.99
N GLY A 103 52.74 -7.35 -42.12
CA GLY A 103 51.46 -6.63 -42.01
C GLY A 103 51.36 -5.59 -40.89
N LYS A 104 52.26 -4.61 -40.87
CA LYS A 104 52.20 -3.46 -39.93
C LYS A 104 51.06 -2.45 -40.21
N ASP A 105 50.29 -2.61 -41.28
CA ASP A 105 49.26 -1.63 -41.70
C ASP A 105 47.80 -2.05 -41.44
N LEU A 106 47.54 -3.32 -41.07
CA LEU A 106 46.18 -3.78 -40.72
C LEU A 106 45.93 -3.79 -39.20
N ALA A 107 46.99 -3.75 -38.40
CA ALA A 107 46.92 -3.70 -36.94
C ALA A 107 46.43 -2.33 -36.40
N GLU A 108 46.71 -1.24 -37.10
CA GLU A 108 46.23 0.10 -36.71
C GLU A 108 44.75 0.32 -37.00
N SER A 109 44.17 -0.42 -37.96
CA SER A 109 42.74 -0.32 -38.31
C SER A 109 41.83 -1.13 -37.36
N VAL A 110 42.37 -2.15 -36.67
CA VAL A 110 41.65 -2.91 -35.63
C VAL A 110 41.84 -2.27 -34.25
N ALA A 111 42.93 -1.53 -34.02
CA ALA A 111 43.18 -0.76 -32.79
C ALA A 111 42.27 0.48 -32.65
N GLN A 112 41.56 0.89 -33.71
CA GLN A 112 40.62 2.02 -33.71
C GLN A 112 39.16 1.62 -33.50
N LEU A 113 38.85 0.34 -33.32
CA LEU A 113 37.62 -0.07 -32.66
C LEU A 113 37.84 0.14 -31.16
N LYS A 114 37.58 1.37 -30.72
CA LYS A 114 37.40 1.70 -29.30
C LYS A 114 36.40 0.70 -28.74
N VAL A 115 36.90 -0.31 -28.03
CA VAL A 115 36.09 -1.13 -27.15
C VAL A 115 35.44 -0.16 -26.18
N ASP A 116 34.12 -0.13 -26.25
CA ASP A 116 33.25 0.77 -25.50
C ASP A 116 33.69 0.90 -24.05
N GLU A 117 33.50 2.11 -23.52
CA GLU A 117 33.66 2.49 -22.12
C GLU A 117 33.37 1.31 -21.20
N ALA A 118 34.35 0.91 -20.37
CA ALA A 118 34.17 -0.16 -19.41
C ALA A 118 32.87 0.10 -18.63
N GLU A 119 31.83 -0.70 -18.90
CA GLU A 119 30.53 -0.45 -18.29
C GLU A 119 30.71 -0.40 -16.76
N PRO A 120 30.15 0.62 -16.10
CA PRO A 120 30.34 0.78 -14.67
C PRO A 120 29.82 -0.47 -13.95
N ALA A 121 30.63 -1.00 -13.03
CA ALA A 121 30.25 -2.16 -12.23
C ALA A 121 28.88 -1.92 -11.56
N PRO A 122 28.01 -2.95 -11.49
CA PRO A 122 26.70 -2.79 -10.88
C PRO A 122 26.82 -2.31 -9.43
N ARG A 123 26.01 -1.34 -9.05
CA ARG A 123 25.92 -0.79 -7.70
C ARG A 123 24.72 -1.38 -6.98
N LEU A 124 24.98 -1.86 -5.77
CA LEU A 124 23.97 -2.39 -4.86
C LEU A 124 23.60 -1.31 -3.82
N TYR A 125 22.33 -1.23 -3.46
CA TYR A 125 21.79 -0.32 -2.44
C TYR A 125 20.89 -1.10 -1.50
N ILE A 126 21.10 -1.00 -0.19
CA ILE A 126 20.21 -1.62 0.80
C ILE A 126 19.11 -0.61 1.15
N LEU A 127 17.85 -0.99 0.99
CA LEU A 127 16.72 -0.23 1.48
C LEU A 127 16.58 -0.49 2.98
N ALA A 128 16.83 0.54 3.78
CA ALA A 128 16.86 0.45 5.25
C ALA A 128 15.47 0.50 5.90
N ASP A 129 14.41 0.78 5.13
CA ASP A 129 13.04 0.86 5.60
C ASP A 129 12.08 0.41 4.48
N THR A 130 10.86 0.02 4.87
CA THR A 130 9.76 -0.28 3.96
C THR A 130 8.63 0.72 4.16
N SER A 131 8.35 1.53 3.14
CA SER A 131 7.42 2.65 3.25
C SER A 131 5.97 2.23 3.52
N TYR A 132 5.58 1.00 3.12
CA TYR A 132 4.18 0.61 2.97
C TYR A 132 3.83 -0.77 3.58
N GLY A 133 4.85 -1.57 3.93
CA GLY A 133 4.70 -2.90 4.52
C GLY A 133 5.77 -3.88 4.02
N THR A 134 6.04 -4.92 4.81
CA THR A 134 7.11 -5.90 4.52
C THR A 134 6.81 -6.80 3.33
N CYS A 135 5.53 -7.09 3.05
CA CYS A 135 5.12 -7.94 1.93
C CYS A 135 5.10 -7.22 0.57
N CYS A 136 5.14 -5.88 0.55
CA CYS A 136 5.02 -5.06 -0.64
C CYS A 136 6.39 -4.66 -1.17
N VAL A 137 6.53 -4.52 -2.48
CA VAL A 137 7.72 -3.93 -3.09
C VAL A 137 7.68 -2.42 -2.92
N ASP A 138 8.77 -1.83 -2.43
CA ASP A 138 8.90 -0.39 -2.26
C ASP A 138 9.58 0.27 -3.47
N GLU A 139 8.79 0.58 -4.49
CA GLU A 139 9.28 1.26 -5.70
C GLU A 139 9.70 2.70 -5.41
N VAL A 140 9.07 3.38 -4.45
CA VAL A 140 9.36 4.79 -4.13
C VAL A 140 10.75 4.91 -3.50
N ALA A 141 11.07 4.04 -2.54
CA ALA A 141 12.40 4.02 -1.95
C ALA A 141 13.48 3.63 -2.98
N ALA A 142 13.18 2.67 -3.85
CA ALA A 142 14.08 2.24 -4.91
C ALA A 142 14.34 3.35 -5.97
N GLU A 143 13.34 4.17 -6.27
CA GLU A 143 13.47 5.31 -7.18
C GLU A 143 14.37 6.42 -6.64
N HIS A 144 14.46 6.62 -5.32
CA HIS A 144 15.38 7.62 -4.76
C HIS A 144 16.85 7.33 -5.06
N VAL A 145 17.19 6.08 -5.41
CA VAL A 145 18.53 5.68 -5.89
C VAL A 145 18.55 5.38 -7.39
N ASP A 146 17.47 5.73 -8.09
CA ASP A 146 17.22 5.41 -9.50
C ASP A 146 17.49 3.92 -9.81
N ALA A 147 16.99 2.99 -8.98
CA ALA A 147 17.22 1.57 -9.20
C ALA A 147 16.63 1.10 -10.54
N ASP A 148 17.34 0.22 -11.24
CA ASP A 148 16.86 -0.44 -12.45
C ASP A 148 16.03 -1.69 -12.12
N VAL A 149 16.23 -2.26 -10.92
CA VAL A 149 15.55 -3.45 -10.41
C VAL A 149 15.51 -3.44 -8.87
N VAL A 150 14.46 -4.03 -8.30
CA VAL A 150 14.38 -4.31 -6.86
C VAL A 150 14.52 -5.81 -6.62
N VAL A 151 15.43 -6.23 -5.75
CA VAL A 151 15.47 -7.59 -5.20
C VAL A 151 14.70 -7.57 -3.89
N HIS A 152 13.57 -8.25 -3.86
CA HIS A 152 12.67 -8.30 -2.71
C HIS A 152 12.82 -9.65 -2.01
N TYR A 153 13.33 -9.63 -0.78
CA TYR A 153 13.59 -10.81 0.02
C TYR A 153 12.43 -11.14 0.97
N GLY A 154 12.24 -12.44 1.23
CA GLY A 154 11.28 -12.95 2.20
C GLY A 154 9.86 -13.07 1.66
N ARG A 155 8.88 -12.98 2.57
CA ARG A 155 7.46 -13.13 2.22
C ARG A 155 7.00 -11.94 1.36
N SER A 156 6.37 -12.23 0.23
CA SER A 156 5.80 -11.22 -0.66
C SER A 156 4.32 -11.46 -0.94
N CYS A 157 3.56 -10.37 -1.06
CA CYS A 157 2.18 -10.37 -1.51
C CYS A 157 2.05 -10.53 -3.03
N LEU A 158 3.16 -10.48 -3.78
CA LEU A 158 3.20 -10.65 -5.24
C LEU A 158 2.28 -9.70 -6.03
N SER A 159 1.90 -8.57 -5.41
CA SER A 159 1.08 -7.57 -6.09
C SER A 159 1.84 -7.02 -7.29
N PRO A 160 1.19 -6.84 -8.44
CA PRO A 160 1.84 -6.34 -9.65
C PRO A 160 2.45 -4.96 -9.40
N THR A 161 3.74 -4.81 -9.70
CA THR A 161 4.46 -3.54 -9.60
C THR A 161 4.22 -2.66 -10.81
N ALA A 162 4.24 -1.34 -10.64
CA ALA A 162 3.85 -0.39 -11.68
C ALA A 162 5.02 0.07 -12.57
N ARG A 163 6.22 0.21 -12.01
CA ARG A 163 7.32 0.99 -12.60
C ARG A 163 8.63 0.22 -12.72
N LEU A 164 8.95 -0.61 -11.73
CA LEU A 164 10.22 -1.33 -11.66
C LEU A 164 10.04 -2.85 -11.79
N PRO A 165 10.96 -3.54 -12.50
CA PRO A 165 11.04 -4.98 -12.45
C PRO A 165 11.52 -5.42 -11.06
N VAL A 166 11.11 -6.62 -10.67
CA VAL A 166 11.39 -7.16 -9.34
C VAL A 166 11.91 -8.59 -9.45
N ILE A 167 12.98 -8.88 -8.72
CA ILE A 167 13.47 -10.22 -8.48
C ILE A 167 12.96 -10.65 -7.10
N TYR A 168 12.08 -11.64 -7.07
CA TYR A 168 11.55 -12.17 -5.82
C TYR A 168 12.40 -13.32 -5.31
N VAL A 169 12.82 -13.22 -4.04
CA VAL A 169 13.57 -14.25 -3.33
C VAL A 169 12.82 -14.60 -2.05
N PHE A 170 12.04 -15.68 -2.05
CA PHE A 170 11.11 -15.97 -0.95
C PHE A 170 11.75 -16.47 0.35
N THR A 171 13.05 -16.71 0.35
CA THR A 171 13.83 -17.33 1.42
C THR A 171 13.37 -18.74 1.80
N HIS A 172 14.20 -19.73 1.52
CA HIS A 172 13.86 -21.13 1.74
C HIS A 172 13.77 -21.43 3.24
N LYS A 173 12.60 -21.90 3.70
CA LYS A 173 12.44 -22.42 5.06
C LYS A 173 12.39 -23.95 5.05
N GLU A 174 13.03 -24.57 6.03
CA GLU A 174 13.00 -26.01 6.20
C GLU A 174 11.60 -26.50 6.62
N LEU A 175 11.18 -27.62 6.04
CA LEU A 175 9.91 -28.28 6.36
C LEU A 175 10.12 -29.79 6.44
N ALA A 176 9.71 -30.42 7.53
CA ALA A 176 9.77 -31.86 7.71
C ALA A 176 8.63 -32.56 6.95
N LEU A 177 8.87 -32.88 5.67
CA LEU A 177 7.86 -33.44 4.76
C LEU A 177 7.16 -34.69 5.32
N GLU A 178 7.87 -35.60 6.00
CA GLU A 178 7.29 -36.83 6.52
C GLU A 178 6.21 -36.56 7.58
N LYS A 179 6.38 -35.49 8.37
CA LYS A 179 5.40 -35.07 9.38
C LYS A 179 4.17 -34.46 8.74
N VAL A 180 4.37 -33.65 7.70
CA VAL A 180 3.26 -33.06 6.92
C VAL A 180 2.44 -34.14 6.25
N VAL A 181 3.08 -35.15 5.63
CA VAL A 181 2.40 -36.30 5.02
C VAL A 181 1.59 -37.08 6.07
N ARG A 182 2.15 -37.33 7.25
CA ARG A 182 1.42 -37.99 8.35
C ARG A 182 0.20 -37.18 8.79
N ALA A 183 0.38 -35.88 9.02
CA ALA A 183 -0.67 -34.95 9.41
C ALA A 183 -1.78 -34.83 8.35
N PHE A 184 -1.41 -34.88 7.07
CA PHE A 184 -2.35 -34.91 5.95
C PHE A 184 -3.20 -36.17 5.99
N LYS A 185 -2.57 -37.35 6.17
CA LYS A 185 -3.27 -38.64 6.26
C LYS A 185 -4.23 -38.72 7.43
N GLU A 186 -3.88 -38.12 8.56
CA GLU A 186 -4.77 -38.05 9.73
C GLU A 186 -5.99 -37.15 9.49
N THR A 187 -5.86 -36.13 8.63
CA THR A 187 -6.93 -35.20 8.28
C THR A 187 -7.85 -35.78 7.20
N TYR A 188 -7.27 -36.37 6.15
CA TYR A 188 -7.98 -36.89 4.99
C TYR A 188 -7.90 -38.42 4.95
N ALA A 189 -8.82 -39.08 5.65
CA ALA A 189 -8.91 -40.54 5.65
C ALA A 189 -9.36 -41.11 4.29
N GLU A 190 -10.13 -40.35 3.52
CA GLU A 190 -10.65 -40.74 2.21
C GLU A 190 -9.71 -40.28 1.09
N LEU A 191 -9.23 -41.24 0.29
CA LEU A 191 -8.23 -41.01 -0.77
C LEU A 191 -8.78 -40.29 -2.01
N ASP A 192 -10.10 -40.28 -2.20
CA ASP A 192 -10.79 -39.66 -3.33
C ASP A 192 -11.19 -38.20 -3.06
N THR A 193 -10.87 -37.66 -1.88
CA THR A 193 -11.20 -36.26 -1.54
C THR A 193 -10.45 -35.30 -2.47
N LYS A 194 -11.18 -34.35 -3.07
CA LYS A 194 -10.60 -33.26 -3.88
C LYS A 194 -9.86 -32.27 -2.97
N VAL A 195 -8.53 -32.26 -3.03
CA VAL A 195 -7.71 -31.38 -2.19
C VAL A 195 -6.71 -30.58 -3.02
N VAL A 196 -6.71 -29.26 -2.81
CA VAL A 196 -5.70 -28.34 -3.31
C VAL A 196 -4.62 -28.17 -2.25
N LEU A 197 -3.36 -28.38 -2.62
CA LEU A 197 -2.19 -28.16 -1.77
C LEU A 197 -1.61 -26.78 -2.06
N ALA A 198 -1.68 -25.88 -1.08
CA ALA A 198 -1.08 -24.56 -1.15
C ALA A 198 -0.16 -24.32 0.04
N ALA A 199 0.76 -23.38 -0.11
CA ALA A 199 1.66 -22.97 0.95
C ALA A 199 1.89 -21.47 0.92
N ASP A 200 2.30 -20.92 2.06
CA ASP A 200 2.96 -19.62 2.09
C ASP A 200 4.16 -19.61 1.12
N VAL A 201 4.47 -18.45 0.54
CA VAL A 201 5.57 -18.31 -0.43
C VAL A 201 6.91 -18.77 0.12
N THR A 202 7.13 -18.70 1.44
CA THR A 202 8.37 -19.18 2.08
C THR A 202 8.51 -20.71 2.10
N TYR A 203 7.42 -21.45 1.83
CA TYR A 203 7.37 -22.92 1.82
C TYR A 203 6.93 -23.50 0.47
N CYS A 204 6.81 -22.68 -0.59
CA CYS A 204 6.25 -23.13 -1.88
C CYS A 204 7.05 -24.25 -2.53
N ASP A 205 8.36 -24.28 -2.33
CA ASP A 205 9.25 -25.29 -2.93
C ASP A 205 9.00 -26.71 -2.41
N HIS A 206 8.34 -26.84 -1.26
CA HIS A 206 7.98 -28.14 -0.67
C HIS A 206 6.69 -28.72 -1.25
N VAL A 207 5.86 -27.91 -1.92
CA VAL A 207 4.55 -28.35 -2.43
C VAL A 207 4.68 -29.45 -3.49
N PRO A 208 5.59 -29.37 -4.49
CA PRO A 208 5.78 -30.45 -5.46
C PRO A 208 6.22 -31.77 -4.82
N ALA A 209 7.18 -31.72 -3.89
CA ALA A 209 7.67 -32.91 -3.18
C ALA A 209 6.58 -33.55 -2.30
N LEU A 210 5.77 -32.72 -1.63
CA LEU A 210 4.61 -33.19 -0.87
C LEU A 210 3.57 -33.86 -1.77
N TYR A 211 3.27 -33.27 -2.92
CA TYR A 211 2.34 -33.82 -3.90
C TYR A 211 2.79 -35.21 -4.36
N GLU A 212 4.05 -35.37 -4.77
CA GLU A 212 4.58 -36.68 -5.17
C GLU A 212 4.51 -37.72 -4.05
N ALA A 213 4.78 -37.32 -2.81
CA ALA A 213 4.69 -38.21 -1.65
C ALA A 213 3.25 -38.67 -1.40
N LEU A 214 2.26 -37.77 -1.52
CA LEU A 214 0.85 -38.11 -1.32
C LEU A 214 0.28 -38.95 -2.48
N VAL A 215 0.69 -38.70 -3.72
CA VAL A 215 0.29 -39.55 -4.85
C VAL A 215 0.82 -40.98 -4.69
N LYS A 216 2.04 -41.16 -4.15
CA LYS A 216 2.59 -42.49 -3.81
C LYS A 216 1.78 -43.22 -2.73
N GLU A 217 1.13 -42.48 -1.84
CA GLU A 217 0.24 -43.03 -0.81
C GLU A 217 -1.16 -43.39 -1.34
N GLY A 218 -1.50 -43.03 -2.59
CA GLY A 218 -2.73 -43.45 -3.28
C GLY A 218 -3.83 -42.39 -3.38
N TYR A 219 -3.55 -41.12 -3.06
CA TYR A 219 -4.50 -40.02 -3.27
C TYR A 219 -4.65 -39.69 -4.76
N THR A 220 -5.89 -39.61 -5.25
CA THR A 220 -6.20 -39.47 -6.69
C THR A 220 -6.52 -38.04 -7.11
N ASN A 221 -7.24 -37.29 -6.27
CA ASN A 221 -7.78 -35.96 -6.60
C ASN A 221 -7.00 -34.84 -5.90
N LEU A 222 -5.69 -34.79 -6.13
CA LEU A 222 -4.82 -33.75 -5.59
C LEU A 222 -4.41 -32.73 -6.65
N PHE A 223 -4.27 -31.48 -6.25
CA PHE A 223 -3.68 -30.44 -7.10
C PHE A 223 -2.60 -29.67 -6.33
N ALA A 224 -1.39 -29.63 -6.88
CA ALA A 224 -0.29 -28.85 -6.35
C ALA A 224 -0.31 -27.43 -6.94
N THR A 225 -0.46 -26.41 -6.10
CA THR A 225 -0.40 -25.02 -6.59
C THR A 225 1.03 -24.56 -6.81
N GLU A 226 1.26 -23.80 -7.87
CA GLU A 226 2.49 -23.06 -8.13
C GLU A 226 2.24 -21.55 -7.97
N VAL A 227 3.31 -20.79 -7.72
CA VAL A 227 3.25 -19.34 -7.54
C VAL A 227 2.98 -18.65 -8.89
N LEU A 228 1.98 -17.79 -8.94
CA LEU A 228 1.67 -16.91 -10.07
C LEU A 228 1.66 -15.44 -9.63
N HIS A 229 1.81 -14.51 -10.57
CA HIS A 229 1.69 -13.06 -10.34
C HIS A 229 0.33 -12.55 -10.79
N ASP A 230 -0.72 -13.14 -10.24
CA ASP A 230 -2.12 -12.80 -10.55
C ASP A 230 -2.96 -12.81 -9.26
N PRO A 231 -3.17 -11.64 -8.62
CA PRO A 231 -3.95 -11.55 -7.40
C PRO A 231 -5.44 -11.83 -7.61
N SER A 232 -5.95 -11.69 -8.84
CA SER A 232 -7.36 -11.86 -9.17
C SER A 232 -7.76 -13.31 -9.47
N SER A 233 -6.77 -14.22 -9.54
CA SER A 233 -6.99 -15.67 -9.66
C SER A 233 -7.90 -16.23 -8.55
N ALA A 234 -8.54 -17.38 -8.81
CA ALA A 234 -9.51 -17.96 -7.87
C ALA A 234 -8.89 -18.29 -6.50
N ILE A 235 -7.63 -18.73 -6.49
CA ILE A 235 -6.76 -18.72 -5.32
C ILE A 235 -5.67 -17.66 -5.58
N PRO A 236 -5.68 -16.51 -4.88
CA PRO A 236 -4.79 -15.39 -5.18
C PRO A 236 -3.33 -15.80 -5.34
N ASN A 237 -2.70 -15.39 -6.46
CA ASN A 237 -1.30 -15.65 -6.81
C ASN A 237 -0.92 -17.14 -6.86
N ARG A 238 -1.88 -18.01 -7.18
CA ARG A 238 -1.66 -19.46 -7.28
C ARG A 238 -2.29 -20.04 -8.54
N THR A 239 -1.65 -21.07 -9.09
CA THR A 239 -2.29 -21.89 -10.13
C THR A 239 -3.52 -22.60 -9.54
N VAL A 240 -4.46 -22.93 -10.41
CA VAL A 240 -5.70 -23.63 -10.05
C VAL A 240 -5.93 -24.80 -11.01
N PRO A 241 -6.71 -25.82 -10.60
CA PRO A 241 -7.09 -26.92 -11.49
C PRO A 241 -7.74 -26.38 -12.77
N GLU A 242 -7.59 -27.11 -13.89
CA GLU A 242 -8.15 -26.70 -15.18
C GLU A 242 -9.67 -26.52 -15.14
N THR A 243 -10.37 -27.39 -14.39
CA THR A 243 -11.81 -27.27 -14.13
C THR A 243 -12.19 -25.96 -13.44
N VAL A 244 -11.34 -25.48 -12.52
CA VAL A 244 -11.52 -24.20 -11.82
C VAL A 244 -11.18 -23.03 -12.73
N ARG A 245 -10.23 -23.20 -13.65
CA ARG A 245 -9.88 -22.18 -14.65
C ARG A 245 -11.03 -21.94 -15.63
N GLU A 246 -11.73 -22.99 -16.06
CA GLU A 246 -12.91 -22.90 -16.92
C GLU A 246 -14.14 -22.41 -16.15
N SER A 247 -14.34 -22.91 -14.92
CA SER A 247 -15.45 -22.55 -14.05
C SER A 247 -14.94 -22.25 -12.64
N PRO A 248 -14.73 -20.97 -12.28
CA PRO A 248 -14.23 -20.58 -10.96
C PRO A 248 -15.09 -21.06 -9.78
N GLU A 249 -16.38 -21.28 -10.01
CA GLU A 249 -17.33 -21.77 -9.00
C GLU A 249 -17.06 -23.22 -8.60
N SER A 250 -16.44 -24.03 -9.47
CA SER A 250 -16.10 -25.41 -9.18
C SER A 250 -15.07 -25.56 -8.05
N LEU A 251 -14.38 -24.47 -7.67
CA LEU A 251 -13.49 -24.44 -6.52
C LEU A 251 -14.22 -24.76 -5.21
N ALA A 252 -15.53 -24.52 -5.14
CA ALA A 252 -16.35 -24.83 -3.98
C ALA A 252 -16.46 -26.34 -3.69
N GLU A 253 -16.09 -27.21 -4.64
CA GLU A 253 -16.01 -28.67 -4.46
C GLU A 253 -14.69 -29.12 -3.84
N TRP A 254 -13.67 -28.25 -3.84
CA TRP A 254 -12.33 -28.57 -3.38
C TRP A 254 -12.12 -28.13 -1.94
N GLN A 255 -11.35 -28.92 -1.19
CA GLN A 255 -10.81 -28.54 0.11
C GLN A 255 -9.39 -28.01 -0.05
N LEU A 256 -9.01 -27.02 0.74
CA LEU A 256 -7.67 -26.44 0.72
C LEU A 256 -6.85 -26.94 1.90
N PHE A 257 -5.70 -27.53 1.63
CA PHE A 257 -4.68 -27.81 2.64
C PHE A 257 -3.55 -26.78 2.49
N HIS A 258 -3.47 -25.87 3.47
CA HIS A 258 -2.51 -24.76 3.46
C HIS A 258 -1.36 -25.00 4.43
N ILE A 259 -0.11 -24.90 3.96
CA ILE A 259 1.11 -25.00 4.78
C ILE A 259 1.49 -23.60 5.29
N SER A 260 1.70 -23.48 6.60
CA SER A 260 1.87 -22.21 7.34
C SER A 260 0.56 -21.42 7.48
N ASP A 261 0.51 -20.48 8.41
CA ASP A 261 -0.66 -19.63 8.63
C ASP A 261 -0.81 -18.58 7.51
N PRO A 262 -1.89 -18.65 6.71
CA PRO A 262 -2.14 -17.68 5.66
C PRO A 262 -2.57 -16.31 6.24
N PRO A 263 -2.42 -15.22 5.47
CA PRO A 263 -2.92 -13.91 5.88
C PRO A 263 -4.44 -13.94 6.05
N THR A 264 -4.98 -13.15 6.98
CA THR A 264 -6.43 -13.05 7.20
C THR A 264 -7.18 -12.67 5.93
N ALA A 265 -6.64 -11.77 5.11
CA ALA A 265 -7.24 -11.40 3.82
C ALA A 265 -7.41 -12.62 2.90
N LEU A 266 -6.38 -13.47 2.79
CA LEU A 266 -6.45 -14.69 2.00
C LEU A 266 -7.53 -15.64 2.54
N LEU A 267 -7.59 -15.82 3.87
CA LEU A 267 -8.61 -16.66 4.51
C LEU A 267 -10.03 -16.18 4.24
N LEU A 268 -10.29 -14.87 4.37
CA LEU A 268 -11.60 -14.30 4.10
C LEU A 268 -12.00 -14.46 2.62
N THR A 269 -11.07 -14.25 1.70
CA THR A 269 -11.31 -14.43 0.27
C THR A 269 -11.67 -15.89 -0.06
N LEU A 270 -10.94 -16.84 0.51
CA LEU A 270 -11.12 -18.26 0.22
C LEU A 270 -12.33 -18.88 0.95
N ALA A 271 -12.76 -18.32 2.07
CA ALA A 271 -13.86 -18.85 2.87
C ALA A 271 -15.17 -19.06 2.11
N SER A 272 -15.41 -18.27 1.06
CA SER A 272 -16.59 -18.39 0.19
C SER A 272 -16.34 -19.18 -1.10
N ARG A 273 -15.07 -19.49 -1.40
CA ARG A 273 -14.64 -20.09 -2.66
C ARG A 273 -14.30 -21.57 -2.55
N VAL A 274 -13.93 -22.07 -1.37
CA VAL A 274 -13.57 -23.48 -1.14
C VAL A 274 -14.52 -24.16 -0.14
N ALA A 275 -14.62 -25.48 -0.18
CA ALA A 275 -15.47 -26.26 0.74
C ALA A 275 -14.99 -26.16 2.20
N ALA A 276 -13.69 -26.29 2.41
CA ALA A 276 -13.04 -26.25 3.72
C ALA A 276 -11.58 -25.84 3.59
N ILE A 277 -11.01 -25.28 4.66
CA ILE A 277 -9.60 -24.90 4.74
C ILE A 277 -9.00 -25.58 5.96
N TYR A 278 -7.92 -26.34 5.76
CA TYR A 278 -7.12 -26.94 6.81
C TYR A 278 -5.73 -26.32 6.79
N ILE A 279 -5.29 -25.79 7.92
CA ILE A 279 -4.01 -25.10 8.06
C ILE A 279 -3.04 -26.01 8.82
N TYR A 280 -1.89 -26.30 8.22
CA TYR A 280 -0.77 -26.94 8.89
C TYR A 280 0.16 -25.88 9.48
N PRO A 281 0.22 -25.72 10.81
CA PRO A 281 1.01 -24.67 11.45
C PRO A 281 2.51 -25.00 11.42
N THR A 282 3.35 -23.99 11.20
CA THR A 282 4.80 -24.13 11.07
C THR A 282 5.60 -23.42 12.17
N ASP A 283 4.92 -22.77 13.13
CA ASP A 283 5.55 -21.96 14.19
C ASP A 283 6.49 -22.75 15.12
N LYS A 284 6.24 -24.05 15.26
CA LYS A 284 7.02 -24.96 16.14
C LYS A 284 7.63 -26.07 15.31
N PRO A 285 8.74 -25.81 14.61
CA PRO A 285 9.40 -26.83 13.81
C PRO A 285 9.78 -28.02 14.70
N GLY A 286 9.39 -29.23 14.26
CA GLY A 286 9.78 -30.47 14.92
C GLY A 286 8.72 -31.12 15.84
N GLN A 287 7.58 -30.49 16.12
CA GLN A 287 6.46 -31.16 16.79
C GLN A 287 5.51 -31.81 15.78
N ASP A 288 4.89 -32.93 16.16
CA ASP A 288 3.76 -33.50 15.40
C ASP A 288 2.54 -32.63 15.71
N VAL A 289 2.15 -31.78 14.75
CA VAL A 289 1.01 -30.88 14.91
C VAL A 289 -0.12 -31.31 13.98
N LYS A 290 -1.35 -31.29 14.52
CA LYS A 290 -2.55 -31.58 13.74
C LYS A 290 -2.96 -30.34 12.93
N PRO A 291 -3.36 -30.52 11.66
CA PRO A 291 -3.95 -29.45 10.87
C PRO A 291 -5.26 -28.98 11.52
N LEU A 292 -5.46 -27.67 11.54
CA LEU A 292 -6.63 -27.05 12.15
C LEU A 292 -7.60 -26.58 11.07
N PRO A 293 -8.92 -26.85 11.20
CA PRO A 293 -9.90 -26.27 10.32
C PRO A 293 -9.99 -24.76 10.58
N ALA A 294 -9.87 -23.96 9.52
CA ALA A 294 -9.99 -22.51 9.62
C ALA A 294 -11.47 -22.11 9.81
N SER A 295 -11.72 -21.13 10.68
CA SER A 295 -13.07 -20.56 10.87
C SER A 295 -13.03 -19.05 10.67
N THR A 296 -13.70 -18.57 9.63
CA THR A 296 -13.79 -17.14 9.27
C THR A 296 -15.11 -16.49 9.68
N ALA A 297 -16.08 -17.29 10.14
CA ALA A 297 -17.44 -16.82 10.42
C ALA A 297 -17.51 -15.70 11.47
N ALA A 298 -16.62 -15.72 12.47
CA ALA A 298 -16.56 -14.66 13.48
C ALA A 298 -16.00 -13.34 12.88
N ALA A 299 -14.95 -13.43 12.05
CA ALA A 299 -14.36 -12.28 11.40
C ALA A 299 -15.34 -11.66 10.39
N LEU A 300 -15.96 -12.46 9.53
CA LEU A 300 -16.97 -12.00 8.56
C LEU A 300 -18.17 -11.32 9.24
N ARG A 301 -18.69 -11.88 10.35
CA ARG A 301 -19.76 -11.22 11.14
C ARG A 301 -19.32 -9.88 11.71
N ARG A 302 -18.08 -9.78 12.21
CA ARG A 302 -17.52 -8.51 12.69
C ARG A 302 -17.43 -7.48 11.56
N ARG A 303 -16.91 -7.88 10.39
CA ARG A 303 -16.85 -7.01 9.20
C ARG A 303 -18.24 -6.52 8.83
N TYR A 304 -19.22 -7.42 8.69
CA TYR A 304 -20.59 -7.03 8.36
C TYR A 304 -21.20 -6.02 9.36
N ALA A 305 -20.94 -6.17 10.66
CA ALA A 305 -21.36 -5.21 11.68
C ALA A 305 -20.71 -3.82 11.46
N ILE A 306 -19.41 -3.78 11.12
CA ILE A 306 -18.68 -2.55 10.77
C ILE A 306 -19.28 -1.89 9.52
N LEU A 307 -19.54 -2.64 8.45
CA LEU A 307 -20.11 -2.09 7.22
C LEU A 307 -21.51 -1.51 7.45
N THR A 308 -22.28 -2.16 8.32
CA THR A 308 -23.62 -1.70 8.68
C THR A 308 -23.58 -0.39 9.46
N SER A 309 -22.61 -0.22 10.38
CA SER A 309 -22.46 1.04 11.12
C SER A 309 -21.89 2.17 10.26
N LEU A 310 -21.06 1.85 9.26
CA LEU A 310 -20.48 2.84 8.36
C LEU A 310 -21.46 3.39 7.31
N ASN A 311 -22.59 2.74 7.06
CA ASN A 311 -23.60 3.24 6.13
C ASN A 311 -24.05 4.67 6.51
N THR A 312 -24.12 4.99 7.82
CA THR A 312 -24.54 6.31 8.28
C THR A 312 -23.39 7.32 8.41
N ALA A 313 -22.14 6.91 8.14
CA ALA A 313 -21.02 7.84 8.16
C ALA A 313 -21.17 8.90 7.03
N PRO A 314 -21.05 10.20 7.34
CA PRO A 314 -21.20 11.25 6.33
C PRO A 314 -19.88 11.58 5.62
N ILE A 315 -18.74 11.31 6.26
CA ILE A 315 -17.40 11.63 5.76
C ILE A 315 -16.53 10.38 5.81
N PHE A 316 -15.89 10.06 4.68
CA PHE A 316 -14.92 8.98 4.53
C PHE A 316 -13.52 9.53 4.26
N GLY A 317 -12.50 8.85 4.78
CA GLY A 317 -11.11 9.10 4.44
C GLY A 317 -10.58 8.01 3.52
N ILE A 318 -10.04 8.38 2.37
CA ILE A 318 -9.39 7.46 1.43
C ILE A 318 -7.90 7.43 1.78
N LEU A 319 -7.41 6.28 2.23
CA LEU A 319 -6.01 6.04 2.60
C LEU A 319 -5.31 5.30 1.47
N VAL A 320 -4.33 5.93 0.84
CA VAL A 320 -3.44 5.24 -0.10
C VAL A 320 -2.22 4.77 0.69
N ASN A 321 -2.18 3.46 0.99
CA ASN A 321 -1.12 2.80 1.77
C ASN A 321 0.01 2.27 0.89
N THR A 322 -0.08 2.29 -0.43
CA THR A 322 1.05 1.96 -1.30
C THR A 322 0.88 2.63 -2.65
N LEU A 323 1.98 3.16 -3.19
CA LEU A 323 2.04 3.72 -4.53
C LEU A 323 2.58 2.73 -5.57
N SER A 324 2.98 1.53 -5.11
CA SER A 324 3.62 0.53 -5.97
C SER A 324 2.64 -0.40 -6.69
N VAL A 325 1.36 -0.41 -6.29
CA VAL A 325 0.35 -1.31 -6.86
C VAL A 325 -0.24 -0.68 -8.13
N LYS A 326 -0.36 -1.46 -9.20
CA LYS A 326 -1.00 -1.01 -10.45
C LYS A 326 -2.42 -0.51 -10.22
N ASN A 327 -2.84 0.45 -11.06
CA ASN A 327 -4.20 1.00 -11.10
C ASN A 327 -4.71 1.68 -9.81
N TYR A 328 -3.83 1.99 -8.84
CA TYR A 328 -4.25 2.64 -7.60
C TYR A 328 -4.97 3.99 -7.83
N LEU A 329 -4.59 4.76 -8.87
CA LEU A 329 -5.25 6.02 -9.21
C LEU A 329 -6.69 5.80 -9.70
N HIS A 330 -6.90 4.79 -10.55
CA HIS A 330 -8.24 4.46 -11.06
C HIS A 330 -9.19 4.06 -9.93
N ILE A 331 -8.73 3.24 -8.98
CA ILE A 331 -9.56 2.88 -7.82
C ILE A 331 -9.78 4.05 -6.86
N VAL A 332 -8.81 4.97 -6.71
CA VAL A 332 -9.02 6.21 -5.93
C VAL A 332 -10.14 7.05 -6.53
N ASP A 333 -10.14 7.22 -7.86
CA ASP A 333 -11.18 8.00 -8.54
C ASP A 333 -12.53 7.29 -8.49
N HIS A 334 -12.59 5.97 -8.74
CA HIS A 334 -13.81 5.17 -8.58
C HIS A 334 -14.39 5.26 -7.17
N VAL A 335 -13.56 5.11 -6.13
CA VAL A 335 -14.00 5.24 -4.73
C VAL A 335 -14.51 6.64 -4.45
N ARG A 336 -13.84 7.69 -4.95
CA ARG A 336 -14.28 9.09 -4.79
C ARG A 336 -15.65 9.30 -5.44
N GLU A 337 -15.84 8.80 -6.66
CA GLU A 337 -17.09 8.89 -7.40
C GLU A 337 -18.23 8.17 -6.69
N ARG A 338 -18.01 6.93 -6.23
CA ARG A 338 -19.03 6.17 -5.49
C ARG A 338 -19.43 6.85 -4.18
N ILE A 339 -18.47 7.41 -3.43
CA ILE A 339 -18.77 8.16 -2.19
C ILE A 339 -19.56 9.44 -2.51
N ALA A 340 -19.17 10.16 -3.57
CA ALA A 340 -19.86 11.38 -4.00
C ALA A 340 -21.29 11.08 -4.51
N ALA A 341 -21.48 10.00 -5.26
CA ALA A 341 -22.79 9.54 -5.74
C ALA A 341 -23.74 9.18 -4.58
N ALA A 342 -23.20 8.65 -3.48
CA ALA A 342 -23.94 8.42 -2.24
C ALA A 342 -24.20 9.72 -1.43
N GLY A 343 -23.80 10.89 -1.94
CA GLY A 343 -24.01 12.19 -1.30
C GLY A 343 -23.11 12.46 -0.09
N LYS A 344 -21.99 11.73 0.04
CA LYS A 344 -21.07 11.80 1.18
C LYS A 344 -19.77 12.52 0.79
N LYS A 345 -19.01 13.00 1.78
CA LYS A 345 -17.69 13.65 1.55
C LYS A 345 -16.57 12.63 1.62
N SER A 346 -15.53 12.82 0.80
CA SER A 346 -14.30 12.03 0.84
C SER A 346 -13.06 12.92 0.89
N TYR A 347 -12.08 12.57 1.72
CA TYR A 347 -10.75 13.21 1.73
C TYR A 347 -9.67 12.18 1.40
N LEU A 348 -8.74 12.54 0.51
CA LEU A 348 -7.62 11.66 0.12
C LEU A 348 -6.40 11.93 1.01
N PHE A 349 -5.82 10.86 1.54
CA PHE A 349 -4.59 10.87 2.31
C PHE A 349 -3.61 9.88 1.72
N VAL A 350 -2.39 10.33 1.47
CA VAL A 350 -1.27 9.45 1.14
C VAL A 350 -0.48 9.23 2.41
N VAL A 351 -0.47 7.99 2.89
CA VAL A 351 0.22 7.61 4.12
C VAL A 351 1.10 6.42 3.81
N GLY A 352 2.33 6.42 4.34
CA GLY A 352 3.14 5.20 4.39
C GLY A 352 2.52 4.16 5.32
N LYS A 353 3.36 3.39 6.02
CA LYS A 353 2.94 2.40 7.02
C LYS A 353 1.85 2.96 7.93
N LEU A 354 0.69 2.32 7.88
CA LEU A 354 -0.50 2.74 8.59
C LEU A 354 -0.27 2.63 10.11
N ASN A 355 -0.64 3.69 10.84
CA ASN A 355 -0.53 3.73 12.29
C ASN A 355 -1.78 4.42 12.85
N ALA A 356 -2.38 3.83 13.90
CA ALA A 356 -3.54 4.36 14.60
C ALA A 356 -3.36 5.84 15.00
N ALA A 357 -2.18 6.23 15.47
CA ALA A 357 -1.89 7.62 15.85
C ALA A 357 -1.97 8.60 14.68
N LYS A 358 -1.54 8.19 13.47
CA LYS A 358 -1.63 9.05 12.27
C LYS A 358 -3.08 9.32 11.90
N VAL A 359 -3.89 8.27 11.94
CA VAL A 359 -5.30 8.25 11.54
C VAL A 359 -6.20 8.95 12.56
N ALA A 360 -5.88 8.84 13.86
CA ALA A 360 -6.65 9.45 14.94
C ALA A 360 -6.67 10.99 14.92
N ASN A 361 -5.75 11.64 14.20
CA ASN A 361 -5.69 13.09 14.05
C ASN A 361 -6.89 13.70 13.28
N PHE A 362 -7.70 12.88 12.61
CA PHE A 362 -8.82 13.32 11.80
C PHE A 362 -10.13 12.80 12.39
N SER A 363 -10.68 13.52 13.36
CA SER A 363 -11.85 13.12 14.13
C SER A 363 -13.16 13.20 13.32
N GLU A 364 -13.18 14.03 12.28
CA GLU A 364 -14.32 14.25 11.39
C GLU A 364 -14.60 13.05 10.48
N ILE A 365 -13.60 12.17 10.29
CA ILE A 365 -13.73 11.00 9.42
C ILE A 365 -14.48 9.89 10.17
N GLY A 366 -15.59 9.44 9.60
CA GLY A 366 -16.42 8.37 10.17
C GLY A 366 -15.86 6.98 9.91
N GLY A 367 -15.22 6.78 8.76
CA GLY A 367 -14.60 5.52 8.36
C GLY A 367 -13.51 5.71 7.32
N TRP A 368 -12.57 4.78 7.28
CA TRP A 368 -11.41 4.83 6.39
C TRP A 368 -11.47 3.75 5.33
N VAL A 369 -11.15 4.10 4.09
CA VAL A 369 -11.06 3.18 2.96
C VAL A 369 -9.59 3.04 2.59
N VAL A 370 -8.99 1.87 2.86
CA VAL A 370 -7.58 1.61 2.52
C VAL A 370 -7.46 1.04 1.13
N ILE A 371 -6.71 1.76 0.29
CA ILE A 371 -6.25 1.32 -1.01
C ILE A 371 -4.79 0.89 -0.82
N GLY A 372 -4.58 -0.42 -0.84
CA GLY A 372 -3.33 -1.10 -0.48
C GLY A 372 -3.11 -2.33 -1.34
N CYS A 373 -2.07 -3.12 -1.06
CA CYS A 373 -1.99 -4.47 -1.64
C CYS A 373 -3.14 -5.34 -1.10
N TRP A 374 -3.53 -6.36 -1.85
CA TRP A 374 -4.62 -7.25 -1.47
C TRP A 374 -4.38 -7.94 -0.11
N GLU A 375 -3.13 -8.17 0.27
CA GLU A 375 -2.80 -8.84 1.54
C GLU A 375 -2.90 -7.92 2.76
N SER A 376 -2.40 -6.68 2.65
CA SER A 376 -2.31 -5.73 3.78
C SER A 376 -3.45 -4.73 3.85
N SER A 377 -4.33 -4.68 2.83
CA SER A 377 -5.50 -3.78 2.81
C SER A 377 -6.50 -4.08 3.92
N LEU A 378 -6.57 -5.32 4.40
CA LEU A 378 -7.44 -5.70 5.50
C LEU A 378 -6.79 -5.36 6.85
N VAL A 379 -7.25 -4.27 7.45
CA VAL A 379 -6.83 -3.83 8.78
C VAL A 379 -7.97 -4.13 9.77
N ASP A 380 -7.78 -5.18 10.59
CA ASP A 380 -8.72 -5.56 11.65
C ASP A 380 -8.03 -5.48 13.03
N SER A 381 -7.62 -4.27 13.42
CA SER A 381 -7.14 -3.98 14.78
C SER A 381 -8.13 -3.08 15.53
N ARG A 382 -8.24 -3.31 16.85
CA ARG A 382 -9.01 -2.48 17.78
C ARG A 382 -8.33 -1.16 18.12
N ASP A 383 -7.05 -1.00 17.75
CA ASP A 383 -6.28 0.21 18.05
C ASP A 383 -6.76 1.40 17.21
N PHE A 384 -7.44 1.13 16.08
CA PHE A 384 -7.97 2.17 15.22
C PHE A 384 -9.29 2.71 15.77
N TRP A 385 -9.26 4.00 16.15
CA TRP A 385 -10.42 4.75 16.65
C TRP A 385 -11.63 4.69 15.69
N LYS A 386 -11.37 4.71 14.39
CA LYS A 386 -12.38 4.59 13.34
C LYS A 386 -12.09 3.35 12.51
N PRO A 387 -13.12 2.62 12.08
CA PRO A 387 -12.93 1.39 11.33
C PRO A 387 -12.26 1.67 9.98
N VAL A 388 -11.50 0.67 9.53
CA VAL A 388 -10.78 0.66 8.27
C VAL A 388 -11.34 -0.45 7.39
N ILE A 389 -11.79 -0.11 6.19
CA ILE A 389 -12.45 -0.99 5.23
C ILE A 389 -11.74 -0.99 3.87
N THR A 390 -11.97 -2.03 3.08
CA THR A 390 -11.46 -2.15 1.72
C THR A 390 -12.40 -1.47 0.70
N PRO A 391 -11.96 -1.25 -0.56
CA PRO A 391 -12.84 -0.72 -1.60
C PRO A 391 -14.07 -1.60 -1.86
N PHE A 392 -13.91 -2.93 -1.87
CA PHE A 392 -15.02 -3.89 -2.00
C PHE A 392 -16.07 -3.70 -0.88
N GLU A 393 -15.60 -3.54 0.35
CA GLU A 393 -16.47 -3.35 1.52
C GLU A 393 -17.18 -1.99 1.52
N LEU A 394 -16.54 -0.96 0.95
CA LEU A 394 -17.15 0.34 0.77
C LEU A 394 -18.35 0.24 -0.18
N GLU A 395 -18.24 -0.48 -1.30
CA GLU A 395 -19.36 -0.63 -2.22
C GLU A 395 -20.58 -1.27 -1.54
N LEU A 396 -20.35 -2.28 -0.70
CA LEU A 396 -21.42 -2.88 0.08
C LEU A 396 -22.00 -1.90 1.12
N THR A 397 -21.14 -1.08 1.72
CA THR A 397 -21.52 -0.06 2.71
C THR A 397 -22.39 1.04 2.10
N LEU A 398 -22.13 1.41 0.84
CA LEU A 398 -22.86 2.46 0.12
C LEU A 398 -24.18 1.97 -0.49
N LYS A 399 -24.36 0.65 -0.69
CA LYS A 399 -25.64 0.07 -1.12
C LYS A 399 -26.74 0.31 -0.09
N GLY A 400 -27.94 0.64 -0.57
CA GLY A 400 -29.14 0.77 0.24
C GLY A 400 -29.55 -0.56 0.89
N ASP A 401 -30.33 -0.50 1.97
CA ASP A 401 -30.68 -1.69 2.76
C ASP A 401 -31.49 -2.72 1.97
N THR A 402 -32.25 -2.29 0.96
CA THR A 402 -33.04 -3.16 0.09
C THR A 402 -32.19 -3.92 -0.93
N GLU A 403 -31.04 -3.37 -1.30
CA GLU A 403 -30.13 -3.93 -2.30
C GLU A 403 -28.95 -4.68 -1.68
N ARG A 404 -28.63 -4.38 -0.42
CA ARG A 404 -27.51 -4.98 0.29
C ARG A 404 -27.79 -6.44 0.64
N VAL A 405 -27.13 -7.35 -0.07
CA VAL A 405 -27.15 -8.79 0.23
C VAL A 405 -25.78 -9.22 0.78
N TRP A 406 -25.76 -9.78 2.00
CA TRP A 406 -24.56 -10.40 2.57
C TRP A 406 -24.50 -11.88 2.21
N THR A 407 -23.72 -12.21 1.18
CA THR A 407 -23.53 -13.60 0.72
C THR A 407 -22.44 -14.34 1.47
N GLY A 408 -21.64 -13.64 2.28
CA GLY A 408 -20.43 -14.17 2.91
C GLY A 408 -19.20 -14.17 1.97
N ALA A 409 -19.37 -13.81 0.70
CA ALA A 409 -18.26 -13.57 -0.19
C ALA A 409 -17.53 -12.28 0.19
N TRP A 410 -16.20 -12.36 0.27
CA TRP A 410 -15.34 -11.24 0.57
C TRP A 410 -14.19 -11.20 -0.42
N GLN A 411 -13.76 -10.00 -0.83
CA GLN A 411 -12.67 -9.82 -1.77
C GLN A 411 -11.70 -8.75 -1.27
N SER A 412 -10.41 -9.08 -1.27
CA SER A 412 -9.32 -8.18 -0.92
C SER A 412 -8.81 -7.35 -2.09
N ASP A 413 -8.80 -7.94 -3.28
CA ASP A 413 -8.30 -7.32 -4.49
C ASP A 413 -9.35 -6.34 -5.04
N PHE A 414 -8.90 -5.17 -5.48
CA PHE A 414 -9.79 -4.13 -5.99
C PHE A 414 -9.81 -4.10 -7.52
N GLN A 415 -8.97 -4.87 -8.21
CA GLN A 415 -9.02 -4.93 -9.67
C GLN A 415 -10.36 -5.50 -10.15
N THR A 416 -10.88 -6.53 -9.49
CA THR A 416 -12.21 -7.09 -9.79
C THR A 416 -13.34 -6.08 -9.59
N VAL A 417 -13.20 -5.16 -8.64
CA VAL A 417 -14.15 -4.07 -8.39
C VAL A 417 -14.17 -3.09 -9.57
N LEU A 418 -13.00 -2.75 -10.11
CA LEU A 418 -12.87 -1.93 -11.32
C LEU A 418 -13.43 -2.64 -12.56
N ASP A 419 -13.19 -3.94 -12.68
CA ASP A 419 -13.66 -4.71 -13.84
C ASP A 419 -15.19 -4.86 -13.82
N GLN A 420 -15.79 -5.03 -12.64
CA GLN A 420 -17.25 -5.06 -12.47
C GLN A 420 -17.89 -3.72 -12.84
N SER A 421 -17.31 -2.60 -12.42
CA SER A 421 -17.85 -1.29 -12.76
C SER A 421 -17.73 -0.98 -14.26
N ALA A 422 -16.66 -1.42 -14.91
CA ALA A 422 -16.52 -1.33 -16.36
C ALA A 422 -17.59 -2.16 -17.09
N ALA A 423 -17.86 -3.40 -16.63
CA ALA A 423 -18.90 -4.25 -17.22
C ALA A 423 -20.32 -3.70 -17.00
N GLU A 424 -20.59 -3.05 -15.86
CA GLU A 424 -21.85 -2.32 -15.62
C GLU A 424 -22.01 -1.13 -16.57
N ALA A 425 -20.94 -0.39 -16.85
CA ALA A 425 -20.95 0.73 -17.78
C ALA A 425 -21.14 0.28 -19.24
N GLU A 426 -20.54 -0.84 -19.66
CA GLU A 426 -20.68 -1.38 -21.02
C GLU A 426 -22.06 -2.01 -21.29
N ASN A 427 -22.68 -2.65 -20.28
CA ASN A 427 -24.03 -3.21 -20.41
C ASN A 427 -25.14 -2.14 -20.29
N GLY A 428 -24.82 -0.93 -19.86
CA GLY A 428 -25.74 0.18 -19.70
C GLY A 428 -26.07 0.97 -20.98
N ASP A 429 -25.42 0.69 -22.12
CA ASP A 429 -25.57 1.48 -23.35
C ASP A 429 -26.63 0.95 -24.34
N ALA A 430 -27.63 0.20 -23.85
CA ALA A 430 -28.76 -0.26 -24.66
C ALA A 430 -30.09 -0.11 -23.91
N SER A 431 -30.63 1.13 -23.89
CA SER A 431 -32.04 1.52 -23.71
C SER A 431 -32.24 2.64 -22.69
N THR A 432 -32.07 3.91 -23.09
CA THR A 432 -33.17 4.87 -23.37
C THR A 432 -32.60 6.29 -23.49
N ASN A 433 -32.32 6.71 -24.71
CA ASN A 433 -32.44 8.12 -25.12
C ASN A 433 -33.86 8.30 -25.66
N ASP A 434 -34.80 8.77 -24.84
CA ASP A 434 -35.67 9.91 -25.19
C ASP A 434 -36.74 10.19 -24.11
N ALA A 435 -37.06 11.49 -23.99
CA ALA A 435 -38.16 12.14 -23.27
C ALA A 435 -38.05 12.20 -21.73
N ALA A 436 -38.21 13.34 -21.06
CA ALA A 436 -38.80 14.61 -21.46
C ALA A 436 -38.26 15.77 -20.63
N ASN A 437 -38.21 16.96 -21.26
CA ASN A 437 -38.33 18.24 -20.59
C ASN A 437 -39.53 18.20 -19.64
N GLY A 438 -39.27 18.10 -18.35
CA GLY A 438 -40.19 18.48 -17.29
C GLY A 438 -39.60 19.71 -16.61
N GLU A 439 -40.26 20.84 -16.83
CA GLU A 439 -40.13 22.02 -15.98
C GLU A 439 -40.57 21.63 -14.57
N ASP A 440 -39.63 21.24 -13.72
CA ASP A 440 -39.77 21.29 -12.26
C ASP A 440 -38.71 22.28 -11.75
N GLU A 441 -38.95 23.56 -12.10
CA GLU A 441 -38.50 24.66 -11.27
C GLU A 441 -39.29 24.59 -9.95
N ASP A 442 -38.60 24.67 -8.81
CA ASP A 442 -39.14 24.86 -7.45
C ASP A 442 -39.35 23.64 -6.52
N GLU A 443 -38.47 22.64 -6.52
CA GLU A 443 -38.34 21.77 -5.33
C GLU A 443 -36.94 21.17 -5.21
N MET A 444 -36.00 21.86 -4.56
CA MET A 444 -34.81 21.30 -3.89
C MET A 444 -33.89 22.42 -3.38
N SER A 445 -34.42 23.23 -2.46
CA SER A 445 -33.60 24.08 -1.57
C SER A 445 -33.66 23.51 -0.15
N GLU A 446 -33.36 22.21 0.00
CA GLU A 446 -33.06 21.64 1.31
C GLU A 446 -31.83 22.39 1.88
N PRO A 447 -31.97 23.16 2.97
CA PRO A 447 -30.87 23.91 3.51
C PRO A 447 -29.77 22.95 3.96
N GLU A 448 -28.50 23.34 3.80
CA GLU A 448 -27.29 22.64 4.27
C GLU A 448 -27.28 22.33 5.79
N SER A 449 -28.36 22.66 6.49
CA SER A 449 -28.60 22.60 7.94
C SER A 449 -29.80 21.71 8.32
N ALA A 450 -30.14 20.70 7.49
CA ALA A 450 -31.14 19.71 7.88
C ALA A 450 -30.83 19.17 9.29
N PRO A 451 -31.84 19.10 10.19
CA PRO A 451 -31.63 18.68 11.56
C PRO A 451 -31.08 17.25 11.58
N PRO A 452 -30.21 16.93 12.56
CA PRO A 452 -29.61 15.61 12.61
C PRO A 452 -30.68 14.53 12.84
N GLU A 453 -30.63 13.44 12.07
CA GLU A 453 -31.60 12.35 12.13
C GLU A 453 -31.14 11.28 13.13
N PHE A 454 -32.07 10.68 13.87
CA PHE A 454 -31.75 9.59 14.79
C PHE A 454 -31.61 8.27 14.03
N ASP A 455 -30.40 7.72 14.01
CA ASP A 455 -30.13 6.43 13.41
C ASP A 455 -30.37 5.29 14.40
N LEU A 456 -31.34 4.44 14.08
CA LEU A 456 -31.71 3.27 14.89
C LEU A 456 -30.62 2.19 14.95
N ARG A 457 -29.65 2.19 14.01
CA ARG A 457 -28.57 1.19 13.98
C ARG A 457 -27.45 1.52 14.94
N THR A 458 -27.06 2.79 14.97
CA THR A 458 -25.98 3.29 15.85
C THR A 458 -26.52 3.82 17.18
N GLY A 459 -27.83 4.08 17.28
CA GLY A 459 -28.47 4.67 18.45
C GLY A 459 -28.07 6.14 18.67
N ARG A 460 -27.62 6.84 17.61
CA ARG A 460 -27.06 8.19 17.68
C ARG A 460 -27.70 9.10 16.63
N TYR A 461 -27.68 10.40 16.89
CA TYR A 461 -28.05 11.41 15.91
C TYR A 461 -26.91 11.62 14.90
N VAL A 462 -27.25 11.62 13.61
CA VAL A 462 -26.31 11.74 12.49
C VAL A 462 -26.56 13.05 11.76
N SER A 463 -25.50 13.84 11.55
CA SER A 463 -25.56 15.08 10.75
C SER A 463 -25.14 14.83 9.30
N HIS A 464 -25.93 15.32 8.35
CA HIS A 464 -25.64 15.18 6.92
C HIS A 464 -24.67 16.27 6.47
N SER A 465 -23.37 15.98 6.40
CA SER A 465 -22.42 16.88 5.75
C SER A 465 -22.34 16.55 4.25
N ARG A 466 -23.10 17.27 3.42
CA ARG A 466 -23.07 17.12 1.95
C ARG A 466 -21.93 17.92 1.31
N PRO A 467 -21.28 17.44 0.24
CA PRO A 467 -20.27 18.22 -0.50
C PRO A 467 -20.80 19.62 -0.87
N MET A 468 -20.00 20.67 -0.67
CA MET A 468 -20.40 22.03 -1.06
C MET A 468 -20.61 22.06 -2.57
N ARG A 469 -21.85 22.28 -3.02
CA ARG A 469 -22.14 22.54 -4.44
C ARG A 469 -21.66 23.95 -4.78
N ASN A 470 -21.00 24.12 -5.92
CA ASN A 470 -20.74 25.46 -6.45
C ASN A 470 -22.08 26.19 -6.58
N PRO A 471 -22.29 27.36 -5.95
CA PRO A 471 -23.49 28.12 -6.20
C PRO A 471 -23.48 28.50 -7.69
N ALA A 472 -24.59 28.22 -8.38
CA ALA A 472 -24.83 28.67 -9.74
C ALA A 472 -24.57 30.20 -9.84
N PRO A 473 -24.09 30.71 -10.99
CA PRO A 473 -23.87 32.15 -11.15
C PRO A 473 -25.21 32.86 -10.93
N ARG A 474 -25.26 33.73 -9.92
CA ARG A 474 -26.46 34.50 -9.60
C ARG A 474 -26.92 35.26 -10.84
N VAL A 475 -28.14 34.96 -11.29
CA VAL A 475 -28.86 35.73 -12.30
C VAL A 475 -28.90 37.19 -11.85
N SER A 476 -28.36 38.07 -12.69
CA SER A 476 -28.29 39.50 -12.49
C SER A 476 -29.67 40.11 -12.28
N ALA A 477 -29.91 40.65 -11.08
CA ALA A 477 -31.04 41.53 -10.82
C ALA A 477 -30.79 42.88 -11.52
N SER A 478 -31.79 43.31 -12.28
CA SER A 478 -31.88 44.56 -13.02
C SER A 478 -32.30 45.75 -12.14
N GLY A 479 -31.81 46.96 -12.49
CA GLY A 479 -32.21 48.28 -11.95
C GLY A 479 -31.33 48.74 -10.77
N GLU A 480 -30.74 49.93 -10.69
CA GLU A 480 -30.99 51.24 -11.32
C GLU A 480 -29.68 52.05 -11.39
N GLU A 481 -29.69 53.04 -12.28
CA GLU A 481 -28.58 53.91 -12.67
C GLU A 481 -28.18 54.94 -11.59
N GLY A 482 -26.89 55.27 -11.57
CA GLY A 482 -26.33 56.40 -10.81
C GLY A 482 -24.85 56.60 -11.09
N ALA A 483 -24.53 57.44 -12.08
CA ALA A 483 -23.20 57.68 -12.63
C ALA A 483 -22.25 58.49 -11.74
N ALA A 484 -20.95 58.14 -11.72
CA ALA A 484 -19.84 59.02 -12.16
C ALA A 484 -18.44 58.41 -11.86
N SER A 485 -17.62 58.26 -12.93
CA SER A 485 -16.14 58.40 -13.06
C SER A 485 -15.20 57.74 -12.01
N SER A 486 -14.07 57.10 -12.33
CA SER A 486 -13.25 56.91 -13.53
C SER A 486 -12.02 56.09 -13.11
N ALA A 487 -11.59 55.10 -13.89
CA ALA A 487 -10.17 54.77 -14.21
C ALA A 487 -10.05 53.32 -14.69
N SER A 488 -9.70 53.17 -15.96
CA SER A 488 -9.27 51.94 -16.62
C SER A 488 -7.89 51.50 -16.12
N ALA A 489 -7.75 50.23 -15.73
CA ALA A 489 -6.49 49.47 -15.86
C ALA A 489 -6.78 47.96 -15.82
N GLY A 490 -6.51 47.27 -16.93
CA GLY A 490 -6.48 45.81 -17.01
C GLY A 490 -5.18 45.23 -16.42
N GLY A 491 -5.26 44.05 -15.80
CA GLY A 491 -4.11 43.29 -15.29
C GLY A 491 -4.41 42.51 -14.01
N PRO A 492 -3.78 41.34 -13.77
CA PRO A 492 -4.34 40.22 -13.01
C PRO A 492 -4.49 40.46 -11.49
N SER A 493 -5.62 39.99 -10.97
CA SER A 493 -6.13 40.13 -9.59
C SER A 493 -5.28 39.50 -8.47
N ALA A 494 -4.04 39.10 -8.72
CA ALA A 494 -3.22 38.40 -7.71
C ALA A 494 -2.40 39.34 -6.79
N ALA A 495 -2.26 40.62 -7.13
CA ALA A 495 -1.35 41.53 -6.41
C ALA A 495 -1.98 42.34 -5.25
N ARG A 496 -3.26 42.15 -4.93
CA ARG A 496 -3.93 42.87 -3.81
C ARG A 496 -4.10 42.04 -2.52
N ALA A 497 -3.57 40.82 -2.46
CA ALA A 497 -3.73 39.93 -1.30
C ALA A 497 -2.86 40.28 -0.07
N LEU A 498 -2.02 41.33 -0.14
CA LEU A 498 -1.09 41.73 0.92
C LEU A 498 -1.45 43.06 1.60
N ALA A 499 -2.71 43.48 1.54
CA ALA A 499 -3.22 44.54 2.41
C ALA A 499 -3.57 43.94 3.79
N ARG A 500 -2.70 44.21 4.76
CA ARG A 500 -2.91 44.20 6.23
C ARG A 500 -4.36 43.88 6.66
N ARG A 501 -4.64 42.62 6.99
CA ARG A 501 -5.98 42.18 7.43
C ARG A 501 -6.21 42.54 8.89
N ALA A 502 -7.32 43.22 9.16
CA ALA A 502 -7.75 43.55 10.51
C ALA A 502 -8.30 42.31 11.24
N LYS A 503 -8.20 42.32 12.58
CA LYS A 503 -8.80 41.33 13.50
C LYS A 503 -10.31 41.21 13.21
N GLY A 504 -10.73 40.19 12.47
CA GLY A 504 -12.16 39.97 12.21
C GLY A 504 -12.53 39.12 11.00
N ASP A 505 -11.67 38.94 10.00
CA ASP A 505 -12.10 38.26 8.76
C ASP A 505 -12.42 36.77 8.97
N LEU A 506 -13.64 36.38 8.59
CA LEU A 506 -14.11 35.00 8.50
C LEU A 506 -13.22 34.21 7.53
N ALA A 507 -12.95 32.94 7.83
CA ALA A 507 -12.12 32.10 6.98
C ALA A 507 -12.89 31.70 5.72
N MET A 508 -12.66 32.45 4.64
CA MET A 508 -13.26 32.22 3.34
C MET A 508 -12.38 31.28 2.52
N ILE A 509 -12.95 30.19 2.00
CA ILE A 509 -12.32 29.32 1.00
C ILE A 509 -13.11 29.51 -0.30
N GLY A 510 -12.46 29.99 -1.37
CA GLY A 510 -13.14 30.23 -2.65
C GLY A 510 -14.29 31.25 -2.59
N GLY A 511 -14.25 32.22 -1.66
CA GLY A 511 -15.29 33.26 -1.53
C GLY A 511 -16.54 32.87 -0.73
N THR A 512 -16.57 31.68 -0.11
CA THR A 512 -17.64 31.24 0.80
C THR A 512 -17.11 30.98 2.21
N ILE A 513 -17.93 31.28 3.21
CA ILE A 513 -17.59 31.11 4.64
C ILE A 513 -17.51 29.60 4.90
N SER A 514 -16.36 29.12 5.39
CA SER A 514 -16.18 27.70 5.72
C SER A 514 -16.45 27.47 7.21
N PRO A 515 -17.54 26.78 7.58
CA PRO A 515 -17.83 26.44 8.98
C PRO A 515 -16.74 25.55 9.58
N GLY A 516 -16.11 24.70 8.77
CA GLY A 516 -14.97 23.87 9.19
C GLY A 516 -13.72 24.68 9.50
N ALA A 517 -13.42 25.71 8.69
CA ALA A 517 -12.31 26.61 8.98
C ALA A 517 -12.59 27.51 10.20
N GLU A 518 -13.86 27.88 10.43
CA GLU A 518 -14.30 28.59 11.63
C GLU A 518 -14.22 27.71 12.88
N PHE A 519 -14.63 26.44 12.79
CA PHE A 519 -14.51 25.44 13.85
C PHE A 519 -13.04 25.16 14.22
N LEU A 520 -12.18 24.92 13.23
CA LEU A 520 -10.74 24.71 13.45
C LEU A 520 -10.04 25.95 14.03
N ARG A 521 -10.54 27.16 13.74
CA ARG A 521 -10.02 28.41 14.32
C ARG A 521 -10.50 28.64 15.76
N SER A 522 -11.75 28.27 16.07
CA SER A 522 -12.40 28.56 17.35
C SER A 522 -12.22 27.46 18.40
N GLN A 523 -12.19 26.18 18.01
CA GLN A 523 -12.20 25.03 18.93
C GLN A 523 -10.86 24.30 19.06
N ARG A 524 -9.85 24.62 18.24
CA ARG A 524 -8.54 23.98 18.36
C ARG A 524 -7.78 24.55 19.55
N THR A 525 -7.53 23.71 20.55
CA THR A 525 -6.77 24.05 21.77
C THR A 525 -5.26 24.17 21.52
N TRP A 526 -4.73 23.49 20.49
CA TRP A 526 -3.34 23.58 20.08
C TRP A 526 -3.18 24.36 18.77
N LYS A 527 -2.59 25.55 18.85
CA LYS A 527 -2.27 26.42 17.71
C LYS A 527 -0.78 26.36 17.33
N GLY A 528 -0.18 25.17 17.29
CA GLY A 528 1.26 25.05 16.98
C GLY A 528 2.14 25.82 17.97
N LEU A 529 3.42 26.03 17.61
CA LEU A 529 4.24 27.05 18.27
C LEU A 529 3.58 28.40 17.96
N GLY A 530 2.96 28.99 18.97
CA GLY A 530 2.06 30.13 18.84
C GLY A 530 2.67 31.25 18.01
N SER A 531 1.84 31.91 17.22
CA SER A 531 2.14 33.23 16.64
C SER A 531 2.02 34.32 17.71
N ASP A 532 2.48 34.04 18.92
CA ASP A 532 2.29 34.84 20.12
C ASP A 532 3.45 35.84 20.28
N PHE A 533 4.05 36.26 19.16
CA PHE A 533 4.93 37.42 19.12
C PHE A 533 4.06 38.68 19.05
N ASP A 534 3.49 39.04 20.20
CA ASP A 534 3.05 40.41 20.42
C ASP A 534 4.33 41.26 20.51
N ILE A 535 4.65 42.00 19.44
CA ILE A 535 5.73 42.98 19.46
C ILE A 535 5.25 44.15 20.33
N GLN A 536 5.44 44.02 21.63
CA GLN A 536 5.31 45.12 22.57
C GLN A 536 6.53 46.02 22.40
N TYR A 537 6.31 47.18 21.79
CA TYR A 537 7.27 48.28 21.85
C TYR A 537 7.07 48.98 23.19
N GLU A 538 7.75 48.52 24.24
CA GLU A 538 7.97 49.33 25.44
C GLU A 538 9.33 48.96 26.06
N GLU A 539 10.11 50.00 26.34
CA GLU A 539 11.51 49.98 26.77
C GLU A 539 11.70 49.23 28.10
N ASP A 540 12.87 48.59 28.22
CA ASP A 540 13.46 48.00 29.44
C ASP A 540 13.06 46.57 29.86
N ALA A 541 13.57 45.56 29.14
CA ALA A 541 14.02 44.31 29.76
C ALA A 541 15.12 43.61 28.92
N LYS A 542 16.23 43.30 29.57
CA LYS A 542 17.40 42.58 29.00
C LYS A 542 17.16 41.06 28.96
N ASP A 543 17.74 40.43 27.94
CA ASP A 543 17.84 38.99 27.66
C ASP A 543 16.57 38.28 27.16
N SER A 544 16.29 38.46 25.86
CA SER A 544 15.74 37.38 25.03
C SER A 544 16.42 37.40 23.65
N THR A 545 16.61 36.21 23.10
CA THR A 545 17.51 35.89 21.98
C THR A 545 17.18 36.68 20.71
N LEU A 546 18.14 37.51 20.29
CA LEU A 546 18.10 38.24 19.02
C LEU A 546 17.88 37.26 17.86
N VAL A 547 16.83 37.50 17.07
CA VAL A 547 16.60 36.78 15.80
C VAL A 547 17.76 37.10 14.86
N VAL A 548 18.52 36.08 14.47
CA VAL A 548 19.64 36.22 13.52
C VAL A 548 19.22 35.62 12.18
N GLU A 549 19.51 36.35 11.10
CA GLU A 549 19.27 35.92 9.72
C GLU A 549 20.04 34.62 9.40
N GLY A 550 19.32 33.63 8.88
CA GLY A 550 19.89 32.32 8.51
C GLY A 550 20.84 32.42 7.31
N ARG A 551 21.92 31.62 7.32
CA ARG A 551 22.91 31.59 6.23
C ARG A 551 22.32 30.95 4.96
N LYS A 552 22.55 31.56 3.80
CA LYS A 552 22.07 31.07 2.50
C LYS A 552 23.25 30.64 1.62
N GLY A 553 23.13 29.50 0.93
CA GLY A 553 24.18 28.98 0.02
C GLY A 553 24.26 27.44 -0.05
N ILE A 554 25.06 26.93 -0.99
CA ILE A 554 25.44 25.50 -1.06
C ILE A 554 26.63 25.29 -0.12
N ALA A 555 26.68 24.14 0.58
CA ALA A 555 27.49 23.85 1.78
C ALA A 555 28.98 24.26 1.78
N ARG A 556 29.55 24.62 0.62
CA ARG A 556 30.94 25.07 0.46
C ARG A 556 31.15 26.59 0.47
N GLY A 557 30.11 27.40 0.65
CA GLY A 557 30.25 28.87 0.61
C GLY A 557 29.04 29.62 1.16
N TYR A 558 28.76 29.46 2.45
CA TYR A 558 27.75 30.26 3.13
C TYR A 558 28.27 31.67 3.40
N THR A 559 27.50 32.69 3.00
CA THR A 559 27.71 34.09 3.40
C THR A 559 26.60 34.53 4.34
N VAL A 560 26.92 35.43 5.27
CA VAL A 560 25.97 36.02 6.23
C VAL A 560 25.75 37.49 5.86
N GLY A 561 24.51 37.87 5.53
CA GLY A 561 24.16 39.23 5.09
C GLY A 561 24.67 39.61 3.68
N GLU A 562 24.54 40.89 3.32
CA GLU A 562 24.95 41.45 2.01
C GLU A 562 26.46 41.70 1.85
N THR A 563 27.27 41.40 2.86
CA THR A 563 28.72 41.56 2.82
C THR A 563 29.40 40.39 2.14
N ILE A 564 30.07 40.68 1.01
CA ILE A 564 30.86 39.74 0.20
C ILE A 564 32.24 39.55 0.84
N GLU A 565 32.30 38.92 2.01
CA GLU A 565 33.55 38.34 2.50
C GLU A 565 33.35 36.86 2.82
N ARG A 566 34.14 36.03 2.14
CA ARG A 566 34.12 34.57 2.27
C ARG A 566 34.94 34.18 3.50
N HIS A 567 34.39 33.28 4.32
CA HIS A 567 35.14 32.54 5.33
C HIS A 567 35.60 31.19 4.79
#